data_AF-A0A820SQ34-F1
#
_entry.id   AF-A0A820SQ34-F1
#
_cell.length_a   1.000
_cell.length_b   1.000
_cell.length_c   1.000
_cell.angle_alpha   90.00
_cell.angle_beta   90.00
_cell.angle_gamma   90.00
#
_symmetry.space_group_name_H-M   'P 1'
#
loop_
_entity.id
_entity.type
_entity.pdbx_description
1 polymer ?
#
loop_
_entity_poly.entity_id
_entity_poly.type
_entity_poly.pdbx_seq_one_letter_code
_entity_poly.pdbx_strand_id
1 'polypeptide(L)'
;MLIYSGYVYRLKKSTKNVKYWVCQSNSCAANVHTNASDQFVKANGQHQHLPAPERIELRDLKNKAKERVRTEATSVPKIYEEELARSNISSAALILAPLPADAKSVLNRVRRKITPPIPTSSDFDIPDVYRQTLTGKPFVCTDRFIRNKRMILFATNQQLETLFSSEWIFLDGTFDACPSQFKQLYTIHSLKFKQRKSTDIYLQLFSELECHAERLNLKFEPRHVMSDFEMSLIKAVKQKFPMAMHHGCYFHYCQSLYKQVQLLGLGTAYFEDEKEAVQLLEDDSLPEMKDFFKYFKYQWSTRVPPKYWNVSTLEFRTNNFAEGWHNKFNNRVDKTHPNVWRLFGCLKLEELSFRQQLGKVNCAVQKKKIDTGCFILTQITTLTERHEKKEITLLEFIHGLSMIVAQNSTIAH
;
A
#
# COMPACT_ATOMS: atom_id res chain seq x y z
N MET A 1 14.30 33.72 -9.67
CA MET A 1 13.35 34.84 -9.48
C MET A 1 13.49 35.32 -8.05
N LEU A 2 13.17 36.58 -7.78
CA LEU A 2 13.26 37.17 -6.46
C LEU A 2 11.86 37.35 -5.88
N ILE A 3 11.68 37.02 -4.61
CA ILE A 3 10.46 37.32 -3.84
C ILE A 3 10.84 38.39 -2.82
N TYR A 4 10.13 39.52 -2.83
CA TYR A 4 10.38 40.61 -1.89
C TYR A 4 9.05 41.28 -1.53
N SER A 5 8.76 41.38 -0.23
CA SER A 5 7.53 41.96 0.34
C SER A 5 6.23 41.41 -0.26
N GLY A 6 6.15 40.10 -0.51
CA GLY A 6 4.96 39.45 -1.08
C GLY A 6 4.77 39.60 -2.59
N TYR A 7 5.72 40.23 -3.28
CA TYR A 7 5.72 40.40 -4.74
C TYR A 7 6.81 39.58 -5.43
N VAL A 8 6.55 39.17 -6.67
CA VAL A 8 7.49 38.37 -7.47
C VAL A 8 8.16 39.24 -8.53
N TYR A 9 9.48 39.13 -8.63
CA TYR A 9 10.30 39.87 -9.58
C TYR A 9 11.08 38.93 -10.51
N ARG A 10 11.14 39.31 -11.79
CA ARG A 10 11.95 38.66 -12.83
C ARG A 10 13.26 39.41 -13.03
N LEU A 11 14.35 38.67 -13.26
CA LEU A 11 15.65 39.27 -13.52
C LEU A 11 15.60 40.00 -14.88
N LYS A 12 15.92 41.30 -14.89
CA LYS A 12 16.03 42.10 -16.11
C LYS A 12 17.46 42.16 -16.62
N LYS A 13 18.42 42.36 -15.71
CA LYS A 13 19.84 42.49 -16.04
C LYS A 13 20.70 42.08 -14.83
N SER A 14 21.86 41.49 -15.08
CA SER A 14 22.90 41.28 -14.07
C SER A 14 24.18 41.99 -14.48
N THR A 15 24.84 42.65 -13.53
CA THR A 15 26.18 43.23 -13.67
C THR A 15 27.13 42.53 -12.68
N LYS A 16 28.43 42.84 -12.70
CA LYS A 16 29.40 42.23 -11.76
C LYS A 16 29.01 42.43 -10.29
N ASN A 17 28.41 43.58 -9.94
CA ASN A 17 28.12 43.93 -8.55
C ASN A 17 26.63 43.93 -8.20
N VAL A 18 25.74 44.12 -9.19
CA VAL A 18 24.30 44.34 -8.96
C VAL A 18 23.44 43.55 -9.94
N LYS A 19 22.40 42.91 -9.42
CA LYS A 19 21.29 42.29 -10.17
C LYS A 19 20.06 43.20 -10.11
N TYR A 20 19.45 43.44 -11.26
CA TYR A 20 18.29 44.30 -11.45
C TYR A 20 17.06 43.44 -11.74
N TRP A 21 16.05 43.58 -10.89
CA TRP A 21 14.82 42.79 -10.93
C TRP A 21 13.63 43.72 -11.18
N VAL A 22 12.70 43.33 -12.05
CA VAL A 22 11.46 44.07 -12.31
C VAL A 22 10.25 43.23 -11.92
N CYS A 23 9.17 43.87 -11.48
CA CYS A 23 7.95 43.18 -11.10
C CYS A 23 7.48 42.28 -12.25
N GLN A 24 6.97 41.09 -11.90
CA GLN A 24 6.50 40.12 -12.89
C GLN A 24 5.19 40.58 -13.56
N SER A 25 4.38 41.43 -12.91
CA SER A 25 3.17 41.98 -13.51
C SER A 25 3.51 42.95 -14.64
N ASN A 26 2.98 42.71 -15.84
CA ASN A 26 3.30 43.49 -17.05
C ASN A 26 2.92 44.97 -16.93
N SER A 27 1.93 45.29 -16.09
CA SER A 27 1.45 46.66 -15.84
C SER A 27 2.15 47.35 -14.66
N CYS A 28 3.14 46.71 -14.02
CA CYS A 28 3.81 47.24 -12.83
C CYS A 28 5.26 47.67 -13.12
N ALA A 29 5.59 48.92 -12.79
CA ALA A 29 6.92 49.49 -12.99
C ALA A 29 7.90 49.26 -11.81
N ALA A 30 7.44 48.63 -10.72
CA ALA A 30 8.24 48.41 -9.52
C ALA A 30 9.46 47.53 -9.82
N ASN A 31 10.60 47.85 -9.20
CA ASN A 31 11.86 47.15 -9.40
C ASN A 31 12.66 47.04 -8.10
N VAL A 32 13.48 45.99 -8.00
CA VAL A 32 14.32 45.69 -6.84
C VAL A 32 15.73 45.40 -7.33
N HIS A 33 16.73 45.83 -6.57
CA HIS A 33 18.13 45.61 -6.84
C HIS A 33 18.71 44.76 -5.72
N THR A 34 19.46 43.72 -6.09
CA THR A 34 20.25 42.92 -5.15
C THR A 34 21.72 42.98 -5.52
N ASN A 35 22.62 42.70 -4.58
CA ASN A 35 24.03 42.52 -4.89
C ASN A 35 24.26 41.17 -5.60
N ALA A 36 25.50 40.88 -6.01
CA ALA A 36 25.85 39.61 -6.66
C ALA A 36 25.47 38.38 -5.80
N SER A 37 25.51 38.52 -4.48
CA SER A 37 25.15 37.50 -3.47
C SER A 37 23.66 37.50 -3.09
N ASP A 38 22.79 38.11 -3.90
CA ASP A 38 21.33 38.17 -3.71
C ASP A 38 20.84 38.87 -2.43
N GLN A 39 21.68 39.66 -1.77
CA GLN A 39 21.26 40.53 -0.67
C GLN A 39 20.61 41.81 -1.19
N PHE A 40 19.60 42.29 -0.47
CA PHE A 40 18.86 43.50 -0.81
C PHE A 40 19.76 44.74 -0.87
N VAL A 41 19.61 45.57 -1.90
CA VAL A 41 20.30 46.85 -2.06
C VAL A 41 19.30 48.01 -2.05
N LYS A 42 18.30 47.96 -2.95
CA LYS A 42 17.26 48.99 -3.02
C LYS A 42 15.99 48.49 -3.73
N ALA A 43 14.86 49.12 -3.45
CA ALA A 43 13.60 48.94 -4.17
C ALA A 43 13.06 50.29 -4.63
N ASN A 44 12.59 50.39 -5.88
CA ASN A 44 12.05 51.60 -6.46
C ASN A 44 10.67 51.35 -7.10
N GLY A 45 9.79 52.35 -7.03
CA GLY A 45 8.44 52.32 -7.60
C GLY A 45 7.40 51.71 -6.65
N GLN A 46 6.16 52.19 -6.75
CA GLN A 46 5.02 51.65 -6.00
C GLN A 46 4.29 50.58 -6.83
N HIS A 47 3.76 49.56 -6.17
CA HIS A 47 2.92 48.54 -6.81
C HIS A 47 1.51 49.09 -6.99
N GLN A 48 0.95 48.93 -8.18
CA GLN A 48 -0.43 49.27 -8.52
C GLN A 48 -1.36 48.05 -8.50
N HIS A 49 -0.92 46.99 -7.82
CA HIS A 49 -1.68 45.76 -7.65
C HIS A 49 -1.39 45.20 -6.27
N LEU A 50 -2.32 44.40 -5.75
CA LEU A 50 -2.14 43.73 -4.47
C LEU A 50 -1.04 42.66 -4.56
N PRO A 51 -0.38 42.34 -3.43
CA PRO A 51 0.43 41.14 -3.32
C PRO A 51 -0.45 39.90 -3.52
N ALA A 52 0.11 38.86 -4.13
CA ALA A 52 -0.57 37.59 -4.39
C ALA A 52 0.21 36.43 -3.75
N PRO A 53 0.32 36.38 -2.40
CA PRO A 53 1.09 35.36 -1.67
C PRO A 53 0.64 33.95 -2.01
N GLU A 54 -0.65 33.76 -2.26
CA GLU A 54 -1.25 32.47 -2.65
C GLU A 54 -0.65 31.92 -3.95
N ARG A 55 -0.31 32.80 -4.91
CA ARG A 55 0.35 32.39 -6.16
C ARG A 55 1.82 32.03 -5.95
N ILE A 56 2.46 32.59 -4.92
CA ILE A 56 3.83 32.26 -4.53
C ILE A 56 3.84 30.85 -3.91
N GLU A 57 2.93 30.59 -2.97
CA GLU A 57 2.76 29.27 -2.33
C GLU A 57 2.53 28.15 -3.36
N LEU A 58 1.57 28.35 -4.28
CA LEU A 58 1.29 27.38 -5.34
C LEU A 58 2.47 27.16 -6.29
N ARG A 59 3.30 28.19 -6.49
CA ARG A 59 4.49 28.09 -7.30
C ARG A 59 5.56 27.26 -6.60
N ASP A 60 5.76 27.46 -5.31
CA ASP A 60 6.73 26.70 -4.52
C ASP A 60 6.32 25.24 -4.43
N LEU A 61 5.03 24.96 -4.21
CA LEU A 61 4.45 23.62 -4.32
C LEU A 61 4.80 22.98 -5.67
N LYS A 62 4.54 23.70 -6.77
CA LYS A 62 4.83 23.21 -8.13
C LYS A 62 6.32 22.96 -8.36
N ASN A 63 7.19 23.79 -7.78
CA ASN A 63 8.64 23.61 -7.90
C ASN A 63 9.13 22.39 -7.12
N LYS A 64 8.63 22.17 -5.89
CA LYS A 64 8.91 20.95 -5.11
C LYS A 64 8.43 19.70 -5.83
N ALA A 65 7.21 19.72 -6.38
CA ALA A 65 6.67 18.61 -7.17
C ALA A 65 7.53 18.35 -8.42
N LYS A 66 8.00 19.39 -9.13
CA LYS A 66 8.91 19.23 -10.27
C LYS A 66 10.23 18.57 -9.88
N GLU A 67 10.75 18.87 -8.69
CA GLU A 67 11.99 18.28 -8.21
C GLU A 67 11.82 16.80 -7.91
N ARG A 68 10.78 16.44 -7.17
CA ARG A 68 10.43 15.02 -6.91
C ARG A 68 10.17 14.24 -8.19
N VAL A 69 9.52 14.86 -9.18
CA VAL A 69 9.25 14.21 -10.47
C VAL A 69 10.54 13.87 -11.25
N ARG A 70 11.65 14.58 -10.99
CA ARG A 70 12.95 14.31 -11.61
C ARG A 70 13.70 13.16 -10.95
N THR A 71 13.48 12.93 -9.67
CA THR A 71 14.28 11.98 -8.87
C THR A 71 13.50 10.70 -8.57
N GLU A 72 12.19 10.78 -8.47
CA GLU A 72 11.32 9.67 -8.05
C GLU A 72 10.57 9.05 -9.23
N ALA A 73 10.38 7.73 -9.13
CA ALA A 73 9.60 6.98 -10.10
C ALA A 73 8.08 7.09 -9.87
N THR A 74 7.61 7.51 -8.69
CA THR A 74 6.19 7.60 -8.24
C THR A 74 5.27 8.28 -9.26
N SER A 75 3.98 7.94 -9.33
CA SER A 75 3.06 8.56 -10.29
C SER A 75 2.96 10.07 -10.07
N VAL A 76 2.83 10.83 -11.17
CA VAL A 76 2.77 12.30 -11.10
C VAL A 76 1.57 12.81 -10.28
N PRO A 77 0.35 12.25 -10.42
CA PRO A 77 -0.78 12.64 -9.57
C PRO A 77 -0.47 12.46 -8.08
N LYS A 78 0.06 11.30 -7.72
CA LYS A 78 0.42 10.98 -6.33
C LYS A 78 1.51 11.90 -5.76
N ILE A 79 2.54 12.23 -6.55
CA ILE A 79 3.55 13.21 -6.11
C ILE A 79 2.90 14.57 -5.82
N TYR A 80 2.00 15.03 -6.68
CA TYR A 80 1.34 16.31 -6.50
C TYR A 80 0.43 16.32 -5.26
N GLU A 81 -0.37 15.27 -5.07
CA GLU A 81 -1.24 15.10 -3.89
C GLU A 81 -0.43 15.03 -2.59
N GLU A 82 0.65 14.25 -2.55
CA GLU A 82 1.53 14.17 -1.38
C GLU A 82 2.21 15.50 -1.08
N GLU A 83 2.67 16.24 -2.09
CA GLU A 83 3.26 17.56 -1.87
C GLU A 83 2.23 18.60 -1.42
N LEU A 84 0.99 18.52 -1.93
CA LEU A 84 -0.10 19.38 -1.50
C LEU A 84 -0.43 19.12 -0.03
N ALA A 85 -0.53 17.85 0.37
CA ALA A 85 -0.79 17.44 1.76
C ALA A 85 0.36 17.79 2.72
N ARG A 86 1.61 17.80 2.25
CA ARG A 86 2.79 18.17 3.05
C ARG A 86 3.00 19.68 3.18
N SER A 87 2.44 20.46 2.25
CA SER A 87 2.68 21.90 2.20
C SER A 87 1.65 22.62 3.08
N ASN A 88 2.12 23.48 3.98
CA ASN A 88 1.26 24.39 4.74
C ASN A 88 0.77 25.53 3.85
N ILE A 89 -0.15 25.21 2.94
CA ILE A 89 -0.73 26.15 1.99
C ILE A 89 -1.96 26.81 2.60
N SER A 90 -2.11 28.11 2.37
CA SER A 90 -3.27 28.87 2.85
C SER A 90 -4.57 28.42 2.19
N SER A 91 -5.71 28.61 2.86
CA SER A 91 -7.04 28.28 2.29
C SER A 91 -7.29 28.98 0.95
N ALA A 92 -6.81 30.22 0.80
CA ALA A 92 -6.91 30.99 -0.45
C ALA A 92 -6.11 30.33 -1.59
N ALA A 93 -4.90 29.85 -1.30
CA ALA A 93 -4.10 29.12 -2.28
C ALA A 93 -4.68 27.74 -2.60
N LEU A 94 -5.28 27.05 -1.63
CA LEU A 94 -5.92 25.74 -1.86
C LEU A 94 -7.08 25.84 -2.86
N ILE A 95 -7.89 26.90 -2.78
CA ILE A 95 -8.98 27.17 -3.74
C ILE A 95 -8.45 27.39 -5.16
N LEU A 96 -7.27 28.00 -5.30
CA LEU A 96 -6.63 28.28 -6.59
C LEU A 96 -5.72 27.14 -7.07
N ALA A 97 -5.50 26.12 -6.24
CA ALA A 97 -4.62 25.01 -6.57
C ALA A 97 -5.20 24.24 -7.76
N PRO A 98 -4.41 24.00 -8.84
CA PRO A 98 -4.90 23.20 -9.94
C PRO A 98 -5.21 21.79 -9.45
N LEU A 99 -6.27 21.19 -10.01
CA LEU A 99 -6.55 19.79 -9.78
C LEU A 99 -5.34 18.94 -10.24
N PRO A 100 -5.12 17.76 -9.64
CA PRO A 100 -4.02 16.87 -10.03
C PRO A 100 -4.00 16.59 -11.55
N ALA A 101 -5.17 16.50 -12.18
CA ALA A 101 -5.31 16.32 -13.62
C ALA A 101 -4.70 17.46 -14.46
N ASP A 102 -4.84 18.72 -14.03
CA ASP A 102 -4.34 19.89 -14.74
C ASP A 102 -2.83 20.09 -14.54
N ALA A 103 -2.34 19.78 -13.34
CA ALA A 103 -0.91 19.80 -13.03
C ALA A 103 -0.13 18.67 -13.75
N LYS A 104 -0.81 17.56 -14.06
CA LYS A 104 -0.24 16.33 -14.65
C LYS A 104 0.53 16.59 -15.94
N SER A 105 0.02 17.43 -16.83
CA SER A 105 0.62 17.65 -18.17
C SER A 105 2.01 18.30 -18.07
N VAL A 106 2.15 19.32 -17.21
CA VAL A 106 3.39 20.07 -17.00
C VAL A 106 4.43 19.19 -16.32
N LEU A 107 4.04 18.48 -15.26
CA LEU A 107 4.93 17.60 -14.52
C LEU A 107 5.40 16.41 -15.36
N ASN A 108 4.50 15.78 -16.13
CA ASN A 108 4.89 14.73 -17.08
C ASN A 108 5.83 15.25 -18.19
N ARG A 109 5.69 16.50 -18.61
CA ARG A 109 6.65 17.11 -19.56
C ARG A 109 8.04 17.25 -18.93
N VAL A 110 8.12 17.60 -17.65
CA VAL A 110 9.40 17.64 -16.93
C VAL A 110 10.01 16.24 -16.82
N ARG A 111 9.22 15.23 -16.43
CA ARG A 111 9.70 13.84 -16.36
C ARG A 111 10.20 13.32 -17.71
N ARG A 112 9.48 13.60 -18.79
CA ARG A 112 9.87 13.16 -20.13
C ARG A 112 11.24 13.67 -20.58
N LYS A 113 11.68 14.85 -20.10
CA LYS A 113 13.00 15.39 -20.47
C LYS A 113 14.18 14.60 -19.92
N ILE A 114 13.97 13.86 -18.83
CA ILE A 114 15.01 13.04 -18.19
C ILE A 114 14.82 11.54 -18.45
N THR A 115 13.65 11.15 -18.96
CA THR A 115 13.34 9.74 -19.23
C THR A 115 14.01 9.36 -20.54
N PRO A 116 14.70 8.21 -20.61
CA PRO A 116 15.24 7.73 -21.87
C PRO A 116 14.14 7.53 -22.92
N PRO A 117 14.48 7.49 -24.22
CA PRO A 117 13.55 7.14 -25.27
C PRO A 117 12.78 5.86 -24.92
N ILE A 118 11.46 5.86 -25.13
CA ILE A 118 10.65 4.68 -24.86
C ILE A 118 10.91 3.68 -25.99
N PRO A 119 11.44 2.49 -25.70
CA PRO A 119 11.74 1.51 -26.74
C PRO A 119 10.45 0.97 -27.35
N THR A 120 10.48 0.63 -28.64
CA THR A 120 9.36 0.02 -29.36
C THR A 120 9.43 -1.50 -29.35
N SER A 121 10.63 -2.06 -29.24
CA SER A 121 10.89 -3.50 -29.16
C SER A 121 11.42 -3.89 -27.78
N SER A 122 11.59 -5.20 -27.56
CA SER A 122 12.28 -5.72 -26.36
C SER A 122 13.81 -5.60 -26.46
N ASP A 123 14.35 -5.22 -27.62
CA ASP A 123 15.77 -5.09 -27.88
C ASP A 123 16.22 -3.63 -27.67
N PHE A 124 16.72 -3.34 -26.47
CA PHE A 124 17.15 -2.01 -26.06
C PHE A 124 18.15 -2.09 -24.89
N ASP A 125 19.06 -1.12 -24.80
CA ASP A 125 19.96 -1.04 -23.66
C ASP A 125 19.25 -0.51 -22.42
N ILE A 126 19.44 -1.20 -21.29
CA ILE A 126 18.97 -0.74 -19.99
C ILE A 126 20.00 0.25 -19.43
N PRO A 127 19.65 1.53 -19.22
CA PRO A 127 20.57 2.50 -18.61
C PRO A 127 20.96 2.09 -17.19
N ASP A 128 22.16 2.46 -16.76
CA ASP A 128 22.73 2.07 -15.45
C ASP A 128 21.83 2.45 -14.26
N VAL A 129 21.13 3.58 -14.37
CA VAL A 129 20.17 4.04 -13.36
C VAL A 129 19.08 2.99 -13.08
N TYR A 130 18.71 2.18 -14.08
CA TYR A 130 17.72 1.11 -13.93
C TYR A 130 18.34 -0.27 -13.66
N ARG A 131 19.66 -0.43 -13.87
CA ARG A 131 20.40 -1.65 -13.50
C ARG A 131 20.71 -1.74 -12.01
N GLN A 132 20.55 -0.63 -11.28
CA GLN A 132 20.84 -0.51 -9.85
C GLN A 132 19.59 -0.18 -9.03
N THR A 133 19.59 -0.53 -7.74
CA THR A 133 18.55 -0.15 -6.77
C THR A 133 18.60 1.36 -6.46
N LEU A 134 17.67 1.86 -5.66
CA LEU A 134 17.70 3.26 -5.20
C LEU A 134 18.90 3.56 -4.29
N THR A 135 19.55 2.54 -3.74
CA THR A 135 20.77 2.68 -2.93
C THR A 135 22.04 2.30 -3.71
N GLY A 136 21.95 2.20 -5.04
CA GLY A 136 23.11 1.91 -5.89
C GLY A 136 23.61 0.46 -5.90
N LYS A 137 22.84 -0.50 -5.35
CA LYS A 137 23.22 -1.93 -5.41
C LYS A 137 22.85 -2.53 -6.78
N PRO A 138 23.56 -3.54 -7.30
CA PRO A 138 23.14 -4.26 -8.50
C PRO A 138 21.73 -4.84 -8.34
N PHE A 139 20.89 -4.67 -9.36
CA PHE A 139 19.48 -5.07 -9.32
C PHE A 139 19.05 -5.92 -10.52
N VAL A 140 19.69 -5.80 -11.68
CA VAL A 140 19.48 -6.72 -12.80
C VAL A 140 20.43 -7.90 -12.66
N CYS A 141 19.90 -9.07 -12.31
CA CYS A 141 20.69 -10.30 -12.15
C CYS A 141 20.98 -10.99 -13.48
N THR A 142 20.03 -10.92 -14.41
CA THR A 142 20.12 -11.62 -15.69
C THR A 142 19.39 -10.82 -16.74
N ASP A 143 20.00 -10.73 -17.91
CA ASP A 143 19.42 -10.15 -19.12
C ASP A 143 19.87 -11.03 -20.28
N ARG A 144 18.97 -11.85 -20.81
CA ARG A 144 19.28 -12.87 -21.83
C ARG A 144 18.17 -12.99 -22.86
N PHE A 145 18.54 -13.39 -24.06
CA PHE A 145 17.59 -13.77 -25.10
C PHE A 145 17.46 -15.30 -25.13
N ILE A 146 16.21 -15.78 -25.01
CA ILE A 146 15.86 -17.20 -25.12
C ILE A 146 14.91 -17.33 -26.31
N ARG A 147 15.33 -18.05 -27.36
CA ARG A 147 14.53 -18.23 -28.59
C ARG A 147 14.00 -16.88 -29.15
N ASN A 148 14.88 -15.89 -29.27
CA ASN A 148 14.57 -14.51 -29.70
C ASN A 148 13.59 -13.74 -28.81
N LYS A 149 13.32 -14.20 -27.58
CA LYS A 149 12.53 -13.47 -26.59
C LYS A 149 13.43 -13.06 -25.44
N ARG A 150 13.42 -11.78 -25.09
CA ARG A 150 14.23 -11.26 -23.98
C ARG A 150 13.61 -11.60 -22.64
N MET A 151 14.45 -12.04 -21.71
CA MET A 151 14.11 -12.28 -20.32
C MET A 151 15.06 -11.45 -19.44
N ILE A 152 14.46 -10.62 -18.57
CA ILE A 152 15.19 -9.80 -17.62
C ILE A 152 14.76 -10.20 -16.21
N LEU A 153 15.74 -10.52 -15.36
CA LEU A 153 15.52 -10.87 -13.96
C LEU A 153 15.98 -9.73 -13.06
N PHE A 154 15.05 -9.20 -12.26
CA PHE A 154 15.33 -8.19 -11.25
C PHE A 154 15.33 -8.81 -9.86
N ALA A 155 16.48 -8.78 -9.19
CA ALA A 155 16.61 -9.14 -7.78
C ALA A 155 17.92 -8.58 -7.20
N THR A 156 17.97 -8.46 -5.88
CA THR A 156 19.23 -8.26 -5.15
C THR A 156 19.67 -9.57 -4.51
N ASN A 157 20.97 -9.70 -4.18
CA ASN A 157 21.48 -10.88 -3.46
C ASN A 157 20.69 -11.15 -2.17
N GLN A 158 20.32 -10.10 -1.43
CA GLN A 158 19.52 -10.24 -0.20
C GLN A 158 18.10 -10.79 -0.43
N GLN A 159 17.48 -10.42 -1.56
CA GLN A 159 16.19 -10.99 -1.97
C GLN A 159 16.35 -12.46 -2.38
N LEU A 160 17.41 -12.80 -3.12
CA LEU A 160 17.70 -14.17 -3.54
C LEU A 160 18.05 -15.07 -2.35
N GLU A 161 18.89 -14.63 -1.42
CA GLU A 161 19.20 -15.33 -0.18
C GLU A 161 17.93 -15.60 0.63
N THR A 162 17.05 -14.59 0.75
CA THR A 162 15.76 -14.76 1.43
C THR A 162 14.89 -15.78 0.71
N LEU A 163 14.81 -15.71 -0.62
CA LEU A 163 14.05 -16.65 -1.43
C LEU A 163 14.57 -18.08 -1.29
N PHE A 164 15.89 -18.29 -1.33
CA PHE A 164 16.49 -19.62 -1.24
C PHE A 164 16.44 -20.21 0.17
N SER A 165 16.39 -19.36 1.20
CA SER A 165 16.22 -19.78 2.60
C SER A 165 14.77 -20.11 2.97
N SER A 166 13.80 -19.75 2.13
CA SER A 166 12.37 -19.94 2.42
C SER A 166 11.90 -21.35 2.08
N GLU A 167 11.14 -21.93 2.98
CA GLU A 167 10.47 -23.23 2.77
C GLU A 167 9.34 -23.13 1.74
N TRP A 168 8.63 -22.00 1.72
CA TRP A 168 7.50 -21.75 0.84
C TRP A 168 7.81 -20.62 -0.14
N ILE A 169 7.64 -20.92 -1.43
CA ILE A 169 7.67 -19.94 -2.51
C ILE A 169 6.31 -19.90 -3.21
N PHE A 170 5.94 -18.71 -3.66
CA PHE A 170 4.71 -18.44 -4.38
C PHE A 170 5.07 -17.79 -5.71
N LEU A 171 4.43 -18.26 -6.77
CA LEU A 171 4.72 -17.86 -8.14
C LEU A 171 3.44 -17.32 -8.75
N ASP A 172 3.52 -16.17 -9.40
CA ASP A 172 2.36 -15.57 -10.02
C ASP A 172 2.76 -14.73 -11.25
N GLY A 173 1.84 -14.58 -12.18
CA GLY A 173 2.07 -13.89 -13.46
C GLY A 173 1.03 -12.80 -13.68
N THR A 174 1.47 -11.56 -13.87
CA THR A 174 0.59 -10.40 -14.01
C THR A 174 0.40 -9.96 -15.47
N PHE A 175 -0.85 -9.60 -15.82
CA PHE A 175 -1.24 -9.24 -17.18
C PHE A 175 -1.47 -7.72 -17.43
N ASP A 176 -1.64 -6.89 -16.40
CA ASP A 176 -1.89 -5.45 -16.56
C ASP A 176 -0.64 -4.55 -16.46
N ALA A 177 0.25 -4.83 -15.51
CA ALA A 177 1.46 -4.03 -15.29
C ALA A 177 2.60 -4.35 -16.26
N CYS A 178 2.42 -5.33 -17.15
CA CYS A 178 3.42 -5.73 -18.13
C CYS A 178 3.51 -4.70 -19.27
N PRO A 179 4.70 -4.13 -19.56
CA PRO A 179 4.94 -3.27 -20.71
C PRO A 179 4.71 -4.02 -22.02
N SER A 180 4.32 -3.29 -23.07
CA SER A 180 4.02 -3.86 -24.40
C SER A 180 5.20 -4.58 -25.06
N GLN A 181 6.43 -4.25 -24.65
CA GLN A 181 7.66 -4.89 -25.13
C GLN A 181 7.81 -6.32 -24.59
N PHE A 182 7.12 -6.68 -23.50
CA PHE A 182 7.19 -7.99 -22.86
C PHE A 182 5.84 -8.67 -22.89
N LYS A 183 5.84 -10.01 -22.89
CA LYS A 183 4.60 -10.81 -22.93
C LYS A 183 3.96 -10.98 -21.56
N GLN A 184 4.77 -11.01 -20.51
CA GLN A 184 4.29 -11.25 -19.15
C GLN A 184 5.29 -10.70 -18.14
N LEU A 185 4.78 -10.18 -17.02
CA LEU A 185 5.54 -9.94 -15.80
C LEU A 185 5.33 -11.15 -14.89
N TYR A 186 6.40 -11.74 -14.38
CA TYR A 186 6.34 -12.90 -13.49
C TYR A 186 7.00 -12.56 -12.17
N THR A 187 6.37 -12.92 -11.06
CA THR A 187 6.85 -12.61 -9.71
C THR A 187 7.02 -13.89 -8.90
N ILE A 188 8.08 -13.90 -8.10
CA ILE A 188 8.41 -14.99 -7.19
C ILE A 188 8.49 -14.40 -5.80
N HIS A 189 7.62 -14.88 -4.92
CA HIS A 189 7.52 -14.44 -3.53
C HIS A 189 7.98 -15.56 -2.60
N SER A 190 8.58 -15.18 -1.48
CA SER A 190 9.08 -16.11 -0.48
C SER A 190 8.47 -15.77 0.87
N LEU A 191 7.99 -16.77 1.60
CA LEU A 191 7.53 -16.55 2.97
C LEU A 191 8.70 -16.69 3.94
N LYS A 192 9.09 -15.59 4.58
CA LYS A 192 10.15 -15.58 5.61
C LYS A 192 9.61 -15.61 7.04
N PHE A 193 8.46 -14.98 7.27
CA PHE A 193 7.86 -14.88 8.61
C PHE A 193 6.39 -15.23 8.56
N LYS A 194 5.98 -16.20 9.37
CA LYS A 194 4.58 -16.52 9.63
C LYS A 194 4.01 -15.42 10.53
N GLN A 195 3.43 -14.35 9.98
CA GLN A 195 2.50 -13.54 10.76
C GLN A 195 1.17 -14.30 10.84
N ARG A 196 1.11 -15.27 11.74
CA ARG A 196 -0.17 -15.69 12.31
C ARG A 196 -0.26 -15.06 13.68
N LYS A 197 -1.46 -14.57 14.04
CA LYS A 197 -1.80 -14.41 15.45
C LYS A 197 -1.74 -15.83 16.04
N SER A 198 -0.62 -16.19 16.66
CA SER A 198 -0.45 -17.53 17.19
C SER A 198 -1.46 -17.74 18.31
N THR A 199 -1.86 -19.00 18.52
CA THR A 199 -2.66 -19.37 19.69
C THR A 199 -2.03 -18.80 20.97
N ASP A 200 -0.70 -18.75 21.05
CA ASP A 200 0.04 -18.17 22.18
C ASP A 200 -0.27 -16.69 22.45
N ILE A 201 -0.49 -15.87 21.41
CA ILE A 201 -0.84 -14.45 21.58
C ILE A 201 -2.22 -14.34 22.24
N TYR A 202 -3.18 -15.16 21.80
CA TYR A 202 -4.52 -15.20 22.38
C TYR A 202 -4.54 -15.80 23.80
N LEU A 203 -3.71 -16.82 24.07
CA LEU A 203 -3.53 -17.35 25.42
C LEU A 203 -2.94 -16.32 26.38
N GLN A 204 -1.96 -15.53 25.92
CA GLN A 204 -1.40 -14.44 26.72
C GLN A 204 -2.47 -13.39 27.00
N LEU A 205 -3.22 -12.96 25.98
CA LEU A 205 -4.31 -11.99 26.15
C LEU A 205 -5.33 -12.44 27.20
N PHE A 206 -5.79 -13.69 27.13
CA PHE A 206 -6.74 -14.22 28.11
C PHE A 206 -6.13 -14.29 29.52
N SER A 207 -4.85 -14.62 29.65
CA SER A 207 -4.16 -14.64 30.94
C SER A 207 -4.06 -13.24 31.57
N GLU A 208 -3.81 -12.20 30.78
CA GLU A 208 -3.80 -10.82 31.27
C GLU A 208 -5.20 -10.37 31.72
N LEU A 209 -6.26 -10.78 31.01
CA LEU A 209 -7.65 -10.49 31.38
C LEU A 209 -8.05 -11.20 32.68
N GLU A 210 -7.66 -12.46 32.87
CA GLU A 210 -7.84 -13.21 34.11
C GLU A 210 -7.14 -12.49 35.28
N CYS A 211 -5.86 -12.14 35.12
CA CYS A 211 -5.08 -11.44 36.14
C CYS A 211 -5.66 -10.05 36.47
N HIS A 212 -6.22 -9.34 35.47
CA HIS A 212 -6.89 -8.08 35.71
C HIS A 212 -8.24 -8.25 36.43
N ALA A 213 -9.02 -9.27 36.08
CA ALA A 213 -10.27 -9.59 36.77
C ALA A 213 -10.01 -9.91 38.25
N GLU A 214 -8.98 -10.70 38.55
CA GLU A 214 -8.58 -11.03 39.92
C GLU A 214 -8.23 -9.78 40.74
N ARG A 215 -7.50 -8.82 40.16
CA ARG A 215 -7.19 -7.53 40.82
C ARG A 215 -8.43 -6.71 41.15
N LEU A 216 -9.51 -6.89 40.40
CA LEU A 216 -10.80 -6.23 40.65
C LEU A 216 -11.74 -7.07 41.54
N ASN A 217 -11.26 -8.17 42.12
CA ASN A 217 -12.08 -9.18 42.81
C ASN A 217 -13.24 -9.72 41.95
N LEU A 218 -13.03 -9.79 40.63
CA LEU A 218 -13.95 -10.35 39.65
C LEU A 218 -13.39 -11.66 39.09
N LYS A 219 -14.28 -12.51 38.57
CA LYS A 219 -13.91 -13.76 37.92
C LYS A 219 -14.26 -13.70 36.44
N PHE A 220 -13.26 -13.78 35.57
CA PHE A 220 -13.46 -13.80 34.13
C PHE A 220 -13.67 -15.24 33.64
N GLU A 221 -14.91 -15.73 33.75
CA GLU A 221 -15.33 -17.04 33.26
C GLU A 221 -16.53 -16.90 32.31
N PRO A 222 -16.29 -16.63 31.02
CA PRO A 222 -17.37 -16.53 30.06
C PRO A 222 -18.08 -17.88 29.90
N ARG A 223 -19.42 -17.88 29.92
CA ARG A 223 -20.22 -19.07 29.58
C ARG A 223 -20.41 -19.24 28.07
N HIS A 224 -20.41 -18.14 27.34
CA HIS A 224 -20.57 -18.10 25.89
C HIS A 224 -19.48 -17.20 25.31
N VAL A 225 -18.80 -17.68 24.26
CA VAL A 225 -17.80 -16.90 23.52
C VAL A 225 -18.20 -16.94 22.06
N MET A 226 -18.49 -15.78 21.47
CA MET A 226 -18.74 -15.66 20.03
C MET A 226 -17.56 -14.99 19.36
N SER A 227 -17.02 -15.61 18.31
CA SER A 227 -15.93 -15.02 17.52
C SER A 227 -16.10 -15.30 16.04
N ASP A 228 -15.24 -14.73 15.21
CA ASP A 228 -15.07 -15.20 13.85
C ASP A 228 -14.50 -16.65 13.82
N PHE A 229 -14.25 -17.15 12.61
CA PHE A 229 -13.77 -18.52 12.38
C PHE A 229 -12.24 -18.64 12.44
N GLU A 230 -11.53 -17.72 13.10
CA GLU A 230 -10.06 -17.78 13.22
C GLU A 230 -9.63 -18.96 14.12
N MET A 231 -9.01 -19.97 13.52
CA MET A 231 -8.68 -21.23 14.21
C MET A 231 -7.74 -21.07 15.42
N SER A 232 -6.82 -20.10 15.40
CA SER A 232 -5.90 -19.83 16.52
C SER A 232 -6.63 -19.28 17.75
N LEU A 233 -7.64 -18.43 17.54
CA LEU A 233 -8.51 -17.89 18.57
C LEU A 233 -9.42 -18.99 19.14
N ILE A 234 -10.05 -19.79 18.28
CA ILE A 234 -10.89 -20.93 18.69
C ILE A 234 -10.11 -21.89 19.59
N LYS A 235 -8.86 -22.21 19.21
CA LYS A 235 -7.97 -23.06 20.02
C LYS A 235 -7.65 -22.42 21.38
N ALA A 236 -7.33 -21.13 21.40
CA ALA A 236 -7.01 -20.44 22.66
C ALA A 236 -8.21 -20.38 23.60
N VAL A 237 -9.41 -20.10 23.08
CA VAL A 237 -10.66 -20.09 23.86
C VAL A 237 -10.95 -21.48 24.43
N LYS A 238 -10.83 -22.55 23.64
CA LYS A 238 -11.04 -23.92 24.13
C LYS A 238 -10.04 -24.31 25.22
N GLN A 239 -8.82 -23.81 25.14
CA GLN A 239 -7.78 -24.10 26.13
C GLN A 239 -7.97 -23.32 27.43
N LYS A 240 -8.35 -22.04 27.35
CA LYS A 240 -8.53 -21.17 28.54
C LYS A 240 -9.89 -21.29 29.19
N PHE A 241 -10.93 -21.46 28.39
CA PHE A 241 -12.32 -21.53 28.84
C PHE A 241 -12.98 -22.81 28.34
N PRO A 242 -12.53 -23.99 28.81
CA PRO A 242 -13.02 -25.29 28.32
C PRO A 242 -14.53 -25.49 28.57
N MET A 243 -15.08 -24.81 29.58
CA MET A 243 -16.49 -24.85 29.93
C MET A 243 -17.35 -23.82 29.18
N ALA A 244 -16.73 -22.91 28.42
CA ALA A 244 -17.45 -21.92 27.63
C ALA A 244 -17.97 -22.54 26.33
N MET A 245 -19.23 -22.26 26.00
CA MET A 245 -19.78 -22.58 24.68
C MET A 245 -19.25 -21.60 23.64
N HIS A 246 -18.46 -22.09 22.70
CA HIS A 246 -17.93 -21.29 21.60
C HIS A 246 -18.89 -21.28 20.40
N HIS A 247 -19.26 -20.08 19.93
CA HIS A 247 -20.19 -19.84 18.83
C HIS A 247 -19.46 -19.16 17.68
N GLY A 248 -19.72 -19.64 16.45
CA GLY A 248 -19.29 -18.94 15.25
C GLY A 248 -20.20 -17.73 14.98
N CYS A 249 -19.61 -16.60 14.61
CA CYS A 249 -20.37 -15.40 14.28
C CYS A 249 -21.19 -15.61 12.98
N TYR A 250 -22.51 -15.58 13.09
CA TYR A 250 -23.45 -15.77 11.97
C TYR A 250 -23.22 -14.77 10.81
N PHE A 251 -22.90 -13.52 11.13
CA PHE A 251 -22.60 -12.49 10.12
C PHE A 251 -21.39 -12.88 9.25
N HIS A 252 -20.30 -13.34 9.88
CA HIS A 252 -19.10 -13.78 9.16
C HIS A 252 -19.32 -15.10 8.42
N TYR A 253 -20.23 -15.95 8.90
CA TYR A 253 -20.66 -17.17 8.22
C TYR A 253 -21.37 -16.83 6.91
N CYS A 254 -22.41 -15.99 6.95
CA CYS A 254 -23.13 -15.53 5.77
C CYS A 254 -22.21 -14.83 4.77
N GLN A 255 -21.28 -14.00 5.24
CA GLN A 255 -20.31 -13.34 4.36
C GLN A 255 -19.36 -14.34 3.68
N SER A 256 -18.93 -15.38 4.39
CA SER A 256 -18.04 -16.41 3.84
C SER A 256 -18.76 -17.28 2.81
N LEU A 257 -20.03 -17.62 3.06
CA LEU A 257 -20.88 -18.32 2.11
C LEU A 257 -21.17 -17.49 0.87
N TYR A 258 -21.56 -16.23 1.05
CA TYR A 258 -21.85 -15.33 -0.07
C TYR A 258 -20.63 -15.12 -0.98
N LYS A 259 -19.42 -15.02 -0.41
CA LYS A 259 -18.17 -15.00 -1.19
C LYS A 259 -18.00 -16.27 -2.03
N GLN A 260 -18.36 -17.45 -1.52
CA GLN A 260 -18.29 -18.70 -2.28
C GLN A 260 -19.34 -18.74 -3.40
N VAL A 261 -20.57 -18.33 -3.11
CA VAL A 261 -21.65 -18.20 -4.12
C VAL A 261 -21.22 -17.27 -5.27
N GLN A 262 -20.57 -16.15 -4.95
CA GLN A 262 -20.02 -15.22 -5.95
C GLN A 262 -18.87 -15.85 -6.75
N LEU A 263 -17.95 -16.56 -6.10
CA LEU A 263 -16.82 -17.23 -6.78
C LEU A 263 -17.28 -18.32 -7.77
N LEU A 264 -18.41 -18.95 -7.48
CA LEU A 264 -19.02 -19.95 -8.37
C LEU A 264 -19.84 -19.31 -9.51
N GLY A 265 -19.91 -17.98 -9.60
CA GLY A 265 -20.70 -17.27 -10.60
C GLY A 265 -22.22 -17.33 -10.36
N LEU A 266 -22.65 -17.83 -9.19
CA LEU A 266 -24.05 -18.04 -8.83
C LEU A 266 -24.66 -16.83 -8.10
N GLY A 267 -23.95 -15.70 -8.07
CA GLY A 267 -24.38 -14.50 -7.35
C GLY A 267 -25.72 -13.96 -7.81
N THR A 268 -26.04 -14.04 -9.11
CA THR A 268 -27.33 -13.61 -9.67
C THR A 268 -28.45 -14.62 -9.38
N ALA A 269 -28.20 -15.92 -9.54
CA ALA A 269 -29.17 -16.98 -9.25
C ALA A 269 -29.57 -17.03 -7.76
N TYR A 270 -28.64 -16.77 -6.85
CA TYR A 270 -28.90 -16.70 -5.40
C TYR A 270 -29.82 -15.55 -5.00
N PHE A 271 -29.91 -14.49 -5.81
CA PHE A 271 -30.79 -13.35 -5.56
C PHE A 271 -32.19 -13.52 -6.15
N GLU A 272 -32.37 -14.41 -7.12
CA GLU A 272 -33.60 -14.53 -7.91
C GLU A 272 -34.52 -15.68 -7.45
N ASP A 273 -34.01 -16.89 -7.15
CA ASP A 273 -34.80 -17.96 -6.52
C ASP A 273 -33.92 -19.10 -5.93
N GLU A 274 -34.00 -19.34 -4.61
CA GLU A 274 -33.19 -20.33 -3.88
C GLU A 274 -33.46 -21.79 -4.31
N LYS A 275 -34.65 -22.08 -4.85
CA LYS A 275 -35.05 -23.44 -5.26
C LYS A 275 -34.50 -23.85 -6.62
N GLU A 276 -34.33 -22.91 -7.53
CA GLU A 276 -33.90 -23.19 -8.90
C GLU A 276 -32.39 -23.51 -8.96
N ALA A 277 -31.57 -22.81 -8.15
CA ALA A 277 -30.14 -23.05 -8.04
C ALA A 277 -29.79 -24.43 -7.45
N VAL A 278 -30.61 -24.96 -6.53
CA VAL A 278 -30.43 -26.30 -5.94
C VAL A 278 -30.89 -27.39 -6.91
N GLN A 279 -32.00 -27.19 -7.62
CA GLN A 279 -32.46 -28.13 -8.66
C GLN A 279 -31.48 -28.25 -9.85
N LEU A 280 -30.83 -27.15 -10.24
CA LEU A 280 -29.79 -27.14 -11.28
C LEU A 280 -28.51 -27.90 -10.88
N LEU A 281 -28.21 -27.99 -9.59
CA LEU A 281 -27.03 -28.71 -9.07
C LEU A 281 -27.27 -30.21 -8.89
N GLU A 282 -28.53 -30.66 -8.89
CA GLU A 282 -28.93 -32.06 -8.67
C GLU A 282 -29.25 -32.80 -9.99
N ASP A 283 -29.32 -32.12 -11.13
CA ASP A 283 -29.66 -32.74 -12.42
C ASP A 283 -28.42 -33.14 -13.25
N ASP A 284 -27.93 -34.36 -13.01
CA ASP A 284 -26.85 -35.01 -13.78
C ASP A 284 -27.22 -35.31 -15.25
N SER A 285 -28.46 -35.06 -15.68
CA SER A 285 -28.95 -35.40 -17.03
C SER A 285 -28.71 -34.33 -18.10
N LEU A 286 -28.33 -33.11 -17.69
CA LEU A 286 -28.09 -31.98 -18.58
C LEU A 286 -26.88 -32.24 -19.53
N PRO A 287 -27.02 -32.05 -20.85
CA PRO A 287 -25.93 -32.19 -21.82
C PRO A 287 -24.67 -31.36 -21.47
N GLU A 288 -24.88 -30.16 -20.92
CA GLU A 288 -23.84 -29.23 -20.47
C GLU A 288 -23.02 -29.81 -19.31
N MET A 289 -23.66 -30.57 -18.40
CA MET A 289 -22.98 -31.26 -17.30
C MET A 289 -22.10 -32.40 -17.83
N LYS A 290 -22.54 -33.12 -18.87
CA LYS A 290 -21.73 -34.18 -19.51
C LYS A 290 -20.46 -33.62 -20.15
N ASP A 291 -20.57 -32.49 -20.85
CA ASP A 291 -19.41 -31.83 -21.45
C ASP A 291 -18.46 -31.24 -20.39
N PHE A 292 -19.01 -30.66 -19.31
CA PHE A 292 -18.23 -30.23 -18.16
C PHE A 292 -17.47 -31.39 -17.51
N PHE A 293 -18.13 -32.53 -17.23
CA PHE A 293 -17.47 -33.70 -16.64
C PHE A 293 -16.40 -34.30 -17.56
N LYS A 294 -16.63 -34.29 -18.87
CA LYS A 294 -15.64 -34.72 -19.87
C LYS A 294 -14.41 -33.81 -19.84
N TYR A 295 -14.62 -32.49 -19.83
CA TYR A 295 -13.54 -31.52 -19.64
C TYR A 295 -12.83 -31.72 -18.30
N PHE A 296 -13.57 -31.84 -17.19
CA PHE A 296 -13.01 -31.96 -15.86
C PHE A 296 -12.15 -33.22 -15.71
N LYS A 297 -12.63 -34.38 -16.16
CA LYS A 297 -11.84 -35.63 -16.16
C LYS A 297 -10.59 -35.52 -17.02
N TYR A 298 -10.70 -34.91 -18.20
CA TYR A 298 -9.54 -34.73 -19.08
C TYR A 298 -8.51 -33.75 -18.47
N GLN A 299 -8.95 -32.58 -18.01
CA GLN A 299 -8.07 -31.52 -17.53
C GLN A 299 -7.55 -31.76 -16.12
N TRP A 300 -8.43 -32.08 -15.15
CA TRP A 300 -8.13 -32.12 -13.72
C TRP A 300 -7.95 -33.54 -13.16
N SER A 301 -8.14 -34.59 -13.97
CA SER A 301 -7.77 -35.96 -13.57
C SER A 301 -6.64 -36.53 -14.43
N THR A 302 -6.65 -36.27 -15.73
CA THR A 302 -5.65 -36.82 -16.68
C THR A 302 -4.44 -35.90 -16.87
N ARG A 303 -4.65 -34.64 -17.30
CA ARG A 303 -3.55 -33.69 -17.58
C ARG A 303 -2.90 -33.13 -16.31
N VAL A 304 -3.72 -32.76 -15.33
CA VAL A 304 -3.26 -32.23 -14.04
C VAL A 304 -3.86 -33.09 -12.92
N PRO A 305 -3.19 -34.18 -12.51
CA PRO A 305 -3.71 -35.10 -11.50
C PRO A 305 -4.02 -34.44 -10.15
N PRO A 306 -4.93 -35.01 -9.33
CA PRO A 306 -5.33 -34.46 -8.04
C PRO A 306 -4.20 -34.06 -7.09
N LYS A 307 -3.07 -34.75 -7.12
CA LYS A 307 -1.89 -34.41 -6.29
C LYS A 307 -1.35 -32.97 -6.52
N TYR A 308 -1.68 -32.33 -7.65
CA TYR A 308 -1.21 -30.98 -7.98
C TYR A 308 -2.20 -29.88 -7.59
N TRP A 309 -3.49 -30.17 -7.42
CA TRP A 309 -4.52 -29.17 -7.12
C TRP A 309 -5.31 -29.46 -5.84
N ASN A 310 -5.29 -30.70 -5.33
CA ASN A 310 -5.83 -31.04 -4.02
C ASN A 310 -4.84 -30.59 -2.93
N VAL A 311 -5.06 -29.38 -2.44
CA VAL A 311 -4.27 -28.72 -1.40
C VAL A 311 -4.90 -28.84 0.00
N SER A 312 -5.85 -29.76 0.19
CA SER A 312 -6.63 -29.90 1.43
C SER A 312 -5.80 -30.21 2.67
N THR A 313 -4.59 -30.76 2.51
CA THR A 313 -3.65 -31.08 3.59
C THR A 313 -2.54 -30.03 3.74
N LEU A 314 -2.44 -29.08 2.80
CA LEU A 314 -1.39 -28.06 2.82
C LEU A 314 -1.76 -26.88 3.75
N GLU A 315 -0.72 -26.28 4.33
CA GLU A 315 -0.82 -25.13 5.22
C GLU A 315 -1.26 -23.85 4.48
N PHE A 316 -0.83 -23.69 3.22
CA PHE A 316 -1.21 -22.60 2.33
C PHE A 316 -2.00 -23.16 1.15
N ARG A 317 -3.25 -22.74 1.02
CA ARG A 317 -4.21 -23.28 0.03
C ARG A 317 -4.66 -22.27 -1.02
N THR A 318 -4.32 -20.99 -0.83
CA THR A 318 -4.70 -19.90 -1.71
C THR A 318 -3.49 -19.02 -1.99
N ASN A 319 -3.55 -18.27 -3.09
CA ASN A 319 -2.50 -17.32 -3.48
C ASN A 319 -2.81 -15.88 -3.01
N ASN A 320 -3.66 -15.72 -1.98
CA ASN A 320 -4.17 -14.40 -1.53
C ASN A 320 -3.05 -13.40 -1.20
N PHE A 321 -1.90 -13.88 -0.71
CA PHE A 321 -0.75 -13.02 -0.46
C PHE A 321 -0.20 -12.41 -1.76
N ALA A 322 -0.05 -13.24 -2.81
CA ALA A 322 0.38 -12.74 -4.10
C ALA A 322 -0.69 -11.81 -4.67
N GLU A 323 -1.99 -12.15 -4.60
CA GLU A 323 -3.07 -11.26 -5.07
C GLU A 323 -3.06 -9.90 -4.35
N GLY A 324 -2.88 -9.89 -3.03
CA GLY A 324 -2.75 -8.66 -2.24
C GLY A 324 -1.52 -7.84 -2.63
N TRP A 325 -0.38 -8.50 -2.84
CA TRP A 325 0.82 -7.85 -3.37
C TRP A 325 0.58 -7.29 -4.78
N HIS A 326 -0.09 -8.05 -5.65
CA HIS A 326 -0.41 -7.66 -7.03
C HIS A 326 -1.27 -6.41 -7.06
N ASN A 327 -2.34 -6.37 -6.26
CA ASN A 327 -3.19 -5.20 -6.14
C ASN A 327 -2.37 -3.97 -5.70
N LYS A 328 -1.56 -4.13 -4.65
CA LYS A 328 -0.67 -3.06 -4.17
C LYS A 328 0.33 -2.60 -5.24
N PHE A 329 0.93 -3.53 -5.99
CA PHE A 329 1.90 -3.22 -7.02
C PHE A 329 1.24 -2.54 -8.23
N ASN A 330 0.08 -3.01 -8.66
CA ASN A 330 -0.73 -2.38 -9.72
C ASN A 330 -1.11 -0.95 -9.33
N ASN A 331 -1.55 -0.72 -8.10
CA ASN A 331 -1.83 0.62 -7.58
C ASN A 331 -0.57 1.50 -7.51
N ARG A 332 0.62 0.92 -7.30
CA ARG A 332 1.89 1.66 -7.37
C ARG A 332 2.26 2.03 -8.80
N VAL A 333 2.05 1.12 -9.74
CA VAL A 333 2.30 1.35 -11.18
C VAL A 333 1.31 2.38 -11.73
N ASP A 334 0.06 2.35 -11.25
CA ASP A 334 -0.99 3.34 -11.51
C ASP A 334 -1.21 3.56 -13.02
N LYS A 335 -1.09 2.46 -13.79
CA LYS A 335 -1.22 2.44 -15.25
C LYS A 335 -1.27 1.01 -15.80
N THR A 336 -2.22 0.74 -16.69
CA THR A 336 -2.20 -0.46 -17.54
C THR A 336 -1.16 -0.32 -18.65
N HIS A 337 -0.40 -1.39 -18.90
CA HIS A 337 0.72 -1.44 -19.84
C HIS A 337 1.65 -0.22 -19.72
N PRO A 338 2.31 -0.03 -18.56
CA PRO A 338 3.25 1.07 -18.38
C PRO A 338 4.41 0.95 -19.37
N ASN A 339 5.10 2.07 -19.66
CA ASN A 339 6.38 1.96 -20.35
C ASN A 339 7.42 1.25 -19.45
N VAL A 340 8.44 0.65 -20.08
CA VAL A 340 9.48 -0.13 -19.37
C VAL A 340 10.16 0.66 -18.25
N TRP A 341 10.44 1.95 -18.47
CA TRP A 341 11.11 2.81 -17.48
C TRP A 341 10.27 3.05 -16.23
N ARG A 342 8.95 3.17 -16.39
CA ARG A 342 8.00 3.25 -15.28
C ARG A 342 7.96 1.94 -14.49
N LEU A 343 7.90 0.79 -15.18
CA LEU A 343 7.94 -0.51 -14.50
C LEU A 343 9.25 -0.67 -13.71
N PHE A 344 10.40 -0.43 -14.33
CA PHE A 344 11.70 -0.59 -13.68
C PHE A 344 11.85 0.34 -12.46
N GLY A 345 11.36 1.57 -12.57
CA GLY A 345 11.28 2.49 -11.43
C GLY A 345 10.39 1.96 -10.28
N CYS A 346 9.24 1.36 -10.60
CA CYS A 346 8.36 0.73 -9.59
C CYS A 346 9.00 -0.50 -8.94
N LEU A 347 9.72 -1.33 -9.70
CA LEU A 347 10.46 -2.47 -9.17
C LEU A 347 11.55 -2.02 -8.18
N LYS A 348 12.24 -0.91 -8.46
CA LYS A 348 13.21 -0.32 -7.52
C LYS A 348 12.55 0.17 -6.22
N LEU A 349 11.36 0.77 -6.30
CA LEU A 349 10.59 1.15 -5.11
C LEU A 349 10.13 -0.08 -4.32
N GLU A 350 9.88 -1.19 -5.00
CA GLU A 350 9.51 -2.44 -4.36
C GLU A 350 10.69 -3.09 -3.64
N GLU A 351 11.86 -3.09 -4.25
CA GLU A 351 13.10 -3.49 -3.58
C GLU A 351 13.36 -2.66 -2.31
N LEU A 352 13.11 -1.35 -2.36
CA LEU A 352 13.17 -0.50 -1.17
C LEU A 352 12.12 -0.90 -0.11
N SER A 353 10.89 -1.20 -0.54
CA SER A 353 9.81 -1.66 0.35
C SER A 353 10.17 -2.99 1.02
N PHE A 354 10.73 -3.92 0.27
CA PHE A 354 11.27 -5.19 0.77
C PHE A 354 12.34 -4.94 1.84
N ARG A 355 13.32 -4.06 1.59
CA ARG A 355 14.36 -3.72 2.57
C ARG A 355 13.78 -3.09 3.84
N GLN A 356 12.79 -2.21 3.70
CA GLN A 356 12.11 -1.62 4.86
C GLN A 356 11.36 -2.67 5.66
N GLN A 357 10.67 -3.60 5.01
CA GLN A 357 10.00 -4.71 5.67
C GLN A 357 11.01 -5.62 6.39
N LEU A 358 12.07 -6.03 5.70
CA LEU A 358 13.12 -6.85 6.28
C LEU A 358 13.83 -6.16 7.45
N GLY A 359 14.09 -4.86 7.32
CA GLY A 359 14.63 -4.01 8.39
C GLY A 359 13.68 -3.93 9.58
N LYS A 360 12.37 -3.75 9.37
CA LYS A 360 11.36 -3.79 10.43
C LYS A 360 11.31 -5.15 11.10
N VAL A 361 11.42 -6.26 10.35
CA VAL A 361 11.40 -7.59 10.97
C VAL A 361 12.70 -7.87 11.72
N ASN A 362 13.86 -7.56 11.16
CA ASN A 362 15.13 -7.72 11.87
C ASN A 362 15.18 -6.83 13.12
N CYS A 363 14.67 -5.60 13.04
CA CYS A 363 14.49 -4.71 14.19
C CYS A 363 13.41 -5.21 15.14
N ALA A 364 12.35 -5.90 14.72
CA ALA A 364 11.35 -6.48 15.62
C ALA A 364 11.88 -7.75 16.31
N VAL A 365 12.73 -8.52 15.62
CA VAL A 365 13.48 -9.64 16.19
C VAL A 365 14.51 -9.12 17.21
N GLN A 366 15.19 -8.00 16.93
CA GLN A 366 16.11 -7.33 17.87
C GLN A 366 15.38 -6.54 18.98
N LYS A 367 14.21 -5.97 18.69
CA LYS A 367 13.28 -5.32 19.64
C LYS A 367 12.27 -6.32 20.23
N LYS A 368 12.63 -7.59 20.38
CA LYS A 368 11.93 -8.46 21.33
C LYS A 368 12.35 -8.10 22.76
N LYS A 369 11.87 -6.95 23.20
CA LYS A 369 11.52 -6.54 24.57
C LYS A 369 11.08 -5.07 24.55
N ILE A 370 10.04 -4.72 23.80
CA ILE A 370 9.20 -3.57 24.14
C ILE A 370 7.74 -3.96 23.97
N ASP A 371 7.04 -3.75 25.06
CA ASP A 371 5.76 -4.28 25.47
C ASP A 371 4.61 -3.53 24.76
N THR A 372 4.02 -4.15 23.73
CA THR A 372 2.77 -3.67 23.12
C THR A 372 1.59 -3.85 24.08
N GLY A 373 1.74 -4.74 25.08
CA GLY A 373 0.85 -4.84 26.22
C GLY A 373 0.82 -3.55 27.02
N CYS A 374 1.96 -2.89 27.24
CA CYS A 374 2.05 -1.66 28.06
C CYS A 374 1.20 -0.50 27.51
N PHE A 375 1.09 -0.31 26.20
CA PHE A 375 0.28 0.77 25.62
C PHE A 375 -1.22 0.51 25.74
N ILE A 376 -1.65 -0.73 25.46
CA ILE A 376 -3.05 -1.15 25.62
C ILE A 376 -3.43 -1.16 27.11
N LEU A 377 -2.54 -1.67 27.98
CA LEU A 377 -2.69 -1.64 29.44
C LEU A 377 -2.76 -0.21 29.97
N THR A 378 -1.98 0.73 29.42
CA THR A 378 -2.03 2.15 29.83
C THR A 378 -3.37 2.78 29.43
N GLN A 379 -3.88 2.53 28.22
CA GLN A 379 -5.18 3.03 27.78
C GLN A 379 -6.34 2.44 28.59
N ILE A 380 -6.28 1.13 28.88
CA ILE A 380 -7.26 0.45 29.74
C ILE A 380 -7.18 1.01 31.16
N THR A 381 -5.98 1.19 31.72
CA THR A 381 -5.76 1.71 33.08
C THR A 381 -6.25 3.15 33.20
N THR A 382 -5.99 4.02 32.22
CA THR A 382 -6.53 5.38 32.19
C THR A 382 -8.06 5.39 32.09
N LEU A 383 -8.67 4.48 31.32
CA LEU A 383 -10.13 4.37 31.26
C LEU A 383 -10.72 3.87 32.58
N THR A 384 -10.06 2.90 33.23
CA THR A 384 -10.47 2.33 34.51
C THR A 384 -10.39 3.36 35.64
N GLU A 385 -9.29 4.12 35.72
CA GLU A 385 -9.14 5.20 36.72
C GLU A 385 -10.21 6.29 36.57
N ARG A 386 -10.59 6.65 35.34
CA ARG A 386 -11.65 7.64 35.08
C ARG A 386 -13.03 7.14 35.49
N HIS A 387 -13.30 5.85 35.30
CA HIS A 387 -14.54 5.22 35.77
C HIS A 387 -14.59 5.11 37.30
N GLU A 388 -13.49 4.72 37.95
CA GLU A 388 -13.38 4.65 39.41
C GLU A 388 -13.57 6.02 40.08
N LYS A 389 -13.07 7.09 39.46
CA LYS A 389 -13.30 8.48 39.88
C LYS A 389 -14.71 9.01 39.54
N LYS A 390 -15.58 8.19 38.93
CA LYS A 390 -16.93 8.54 38.44
C LYS A 390 -16.96 9.68 37.41
N GLU A 391 -15.86 9.90 36.70
CA GLU A 391 -15.76 10.92 35.63
C GLU A 391 -16.43 10.46 34.33
N ILE A 392 -16.61 9.14 34.17
CA ILE A 392 -17.31 8.52 33.05
C ILE A 392 -18.28 7.46 33.58
N THR A 393 -19.38 7.26 32.86
CA THR A 393 -20.38 6.24 33.19
C THR A 393 -19.91 4.83 32.82
N LEU A 394 -20.50 3.80 33.43
CA LEU A 394 -20.21 2.40 33.12
C LEU A 394 -20.42 2.08 31.62
N LEU A 395 -21.41 2.71 31.00
CA LEU A 395 -21.69 2.53 29.57
C LEU A 395 -20.59 3.15 28.70
N GLU A 396 -20.09 4.34 29.04
CA GLU A 396 -18.98 5.00 28.36
C GLU A 396 -17.66 4.26 28.56
N PHE A 397 -17.46 3.65 29.74
CA PHE A 397 -16.33 2.79 30.02
C PHE A 397 -16.33 1.54 29.14
N ILE A 398 -17.45 0.81 29.06
CA ILE A 398 -17.61 -0.37 28.20
C ILE A 398 -17.43 -0.01 26.72
N HIS A 399 -17.93 1.15 26.29
CA HIS A 399 -17.78 1.63 24.92
C HIS A 399 -16.33 2.04 24.60
N GLY A 400 -15.61 2.65 25.55
CA GLY A 400 -14.19 2.97 25.38
C GLY A 400 -13.32 1.72 25.30
N LEU A 401 -13.63 0.68 26.08
CA LEU A 401 -12.95 -0.62 25.99
C LEU A 401 -13.18 -1.29 24.63
N SER A 402 -14.42 -1.27 24.11
CA SER A 402 -14.72 -1.84 22.80
C SER A 402 -14.01 -1.10 21.67
N MET A 403 -13.87 0.22 21.78
CA MET A 403 -13.14 1.06 20.82
C MET A 403 -11.63 0.82 20.85
N ILE A 404 -11.03 0.65 22.04
CA ILE A 404 -9.61 0.27 22.17
C ILE A 404 -9.33 -1.07 21.48
N VAL A 405 -10.26 -2.02 21.58
CA VAL A 405 -10.16 -3.32 20.90
C VAL A 405 -10.37 -3.19 19.38
N ALA A 406 -11.31 -2.35 18.93
CA ALA A 406 -11.64 -2.14 17.52
C ALA A 406 -10.57 -1.34 16.73
N GLN A 407 -9.90 -0.38 17.35
CA GLN A 407 -8.81 0.38 16.71
C GLN A 407 -7.54 -0.46 16.51
N ASN A 408 -7.33 -1.48 17.35
CA ASN A 408 -6.18 -2.37 17.25
C ASN A 408 -6.44 -3.59 16.34
N SER A 409 -7.70 -3.89 16.00
CA SER A 409 -8.05 -4.92 15.01
C SER A 409 -7.98 -4.41 13.56
N THR A 410 -8.05 -3.10 13.32
CA THR A 410 -8.00 -2.46 12.00
C THR A 410 -6.59 -2.19 11.46
N ILE A 411 -5.55 -2.28 12.32
CA ILE A 411 -4.13 -2.12 11.91
C ILE A 411 -3.56 -3.44 11.33
N ALA A 412 -4.35 -4.52 11.31
CA ALA A 412 -3.96 -5.85 10.82
C ALA A 412 -4.55 -6.22 9.45
N HIS A 413 -4.68 -5.24 8.54
CA HIS A 413 -5.01 -5.45 7.12
C HIS A 413 -3.89 -4.97 6.19
#